data_AF-A0A088QET8-F1
#
_entry.id   AF-A0A088QET8-F1
#
_cell.length_a   1.000
_cell.length_b   1.000
_cell.length_c   1.000
_cell.angle_alpha   90.00
_cell.angle_beta   90.00
_cell.angle_gamma   90.00
#
_symmetry.space_group_name_H-M   'P 1'
#
loop_
_entity.id
_entity.type
_entity.pdbx_description
1 polymer ?
#
loop_
_entity_poly.entity_id
_entity_poly.type
_entity_poly.pdbx_seq_one_letter_code
_entity_poly.pdbx_strand_id
1 'polypeptide(L)'
;MSESSNEVRSQGPSASEKDEAPARLGIGGRSAHPNPNRGAVMHCPYCGGDDLWPDVETDYAWQCRECCRVFTVKLHGHIDRKVAS
;
A
#
# COMPACT_ATOMS: atom_id res chain seq x y z
N MET A 1 -8.62 -25.00 59.31
CA MET A 1 -7.66 -25.88 58.61
C MET A 1 -8.46 -26.83 57.75
N SER A 2 -8.32 -26.71 56.42
CA SER A 2 -8.54 -27.71 55.36
C SER A 2 -8.94 -26.98 54.09
N GLU A 3 -7.95 -26.87 53.21
CA GLU A 3 -8.03 -26.43 51.82
C GLU A 3 -8.94 -27.32 50.97
N SER A 4 -9.31 -26.79 49.79
CA SER A 4 -9.52 -27.46 48.49
C SER A 4 -10.83 -27.00 47.87
N SER A 5 -10.97 -26.63 46.59
CA SER A 5 -10.02 -26.35 45.51
C SER A 5 -10.80 -25.52 44.49
N ASN A 6 -10.07 -24.65 43.80
CA ASN A 6 -10.54 -23.70 42.80
C ASN A 6 -10.77 -24.43 41.46
N GLU A 7 -11.98 -24.38 40.88
CA GLU A 7 -12.21 -24.65 39.45
C GLU A 7 -12.82 -23.42 38.79
N VAL A 8 -11.94 -22.47 38.45
CA VAL A 8 -12.25 -21.44 37.46
C VAL A 8 -12.25 -22.12 36.09
N ARG A 9 -13.45 -22.40 35.59
CA ARG A 9 -13.68 -22.86 34.23
C ARG A 9 -13.38 -21.70 33.27
N SER A 10 -12.17 -21.71 32.75
CA SER A 10 -11.65 -20.86 31.69
C SER A 10 -12.48 -21.02 30.42
N GLN A 11 -13.42 -20.11 30.20
CA GLN A 11 -14.00 -19.85 28.89
C GLN A 11 -13.25 -18.66 28.31
N GLY A 12 -12.24 -18.95 27.50
CA GLY A 12 -11.58 -17.93 26.68
C GLY A 12 -12.56 -17.32 25.70
N PRO A 13 -12.44 -16.03 25.35
CA PRO A 13 -13.29 -15.42 24.35
C PRO A 13 -13.04 -16.10 23.00
N SER A 14 -14.15 -16.52 22.38
CA SER A 14 -14.23 -17.15 21.08
C SER A 14 -13.70 -16.22 19.98
N ALA A 15 -12.89 -16.79 19.09
CA ALA A 15 -12.42 -16.23 17.84
C ALA A 15 -13.45 -15.31 17.16
N SER A 16 -13.15 -14.02 17.09
CA SER A 16 -13.64 -13.06 16.08
C SER A 16 -12.92 -11.71 16.23
N GLU A 17 -11.59 -11.73 16.37
CA GLU A 17 -10.80 -10.57 15.96
C GLU A 17 -10.79 -10.60 14.44
N LYS A 18 -11.83 -10.01 13.85
CA LYS A 18 -11.80 -9.59 12.46
C LYS A 18 -10.76 -8.48 12.41
N ASP A 19 -9.54 -8.85 12.03
CA ASP A 19 -8.58 -7.93 11.47
C ASP A 19 -9.25 -7.28 10.25
N GLU A 20 -9.97 -6.20 10.51
CA GLU A 20 -10.53 -5.32 9.49
C GLU A 20 -9.35 -4.62 8.84
N ALA A 21 -8.66 -5.34 7.95
CA ALA A 21 -7.77 -4.74 6.98
C ALA A 21 -8.57 -3.62 6.32
N PRO A 22 -8.13 -2.35 6.40
CA PRO A 22 -8.91 -1.25 5.87
C PRO A 22 -9.17 -1.58 4.42
N ALA A 23 -10.47 -1.61 4.11
CA ALA A 23 -11.01 -2.07 2.87
C ALA A 23 -10.11 -1.63 1.72
N ARG A 24 -9.59 -2.60 0.96
CA ARG A 24 -9.01 -2.41 -0.36
C ARG A 24 -10.11 -1.88 -1.28
N LEU A 25 -10.53 -0.65 -1.05
CA LEU A 25 -11.52 0.06 -1.82
C LEU A 25 -10.87 0.41 -3.15
N GLY A 26 -11.06 -0.47 -4.12
CA GLY A 26 -11.13 -0.09 -5.52
C GLY A 26 -9.82 0.39 -6.15
N ILE A 27 -8.72 -0.31 -5.97
CA ILE A 27 -7.66 -0.27 -6.99
C ILE A 27 -8.05 -1.27 -8.07
N GLY A 28 -8.90 -0.80 -8.99
CA GLY A 28 -9.19 -1.41 -10.29
C GLY A 28 -8.28 -0.77 -11.33
N GLY A 29 -7.52 -1.61 -12.03
CA GLY A 29 -6.54 -1.19 -13.01
C GLY A 29 -7.26 -0.43 -14.10
N ARG A 30 -6.58 0.59 -14.64
CA ARG A 30 -7.05 1.59 -15.62
C ARG A 30 -7.67 2.86 -15.02
N SER A 31 -8.06 2.90 -13.75
CA SER A 31 -8.54 4.13 -13.12
C SER A 31 -7.48 4.72 -12.21
N ALA A 32 -6.89 5.83 -12.67
CA ALA A 32 -6.05 6.70 -11.87
C ALA A 32 -6.67 6.88 -10.48
N HIS A 33 -5.94 6.49 -9.43
CA HIS A 33 -6.29 6.93 -8.08
C HIS A 33 -6.39 8.46 -8.11
N PRO A 34 -7.41 9.10 -7.48
CA PRO A 34 -7.66 10.53 -7.62
C PRO A 34 -6.64 11.41 -6.87
N ASN A 35 -5.36 11.02 -6.82
CA ASN A 35 -4.29 11.96 -6.51
C ASN A 35 -3.85 12.62 -7.83
N PRO A 36 -4.36 13.83 -8.15
CA PRO A 36 -3.97 14.56 -9.37
C PRO A 36 -2.47 14.91 -9.41
N ASN A 37 -1.77 14.84 -8.28
CA ASN A 37 -0.34 15.10 -8.18
C ASN A 37 0.51 13.82 -8.32
N ARG A 38 -0.09 12.63 -8.44
CA ARG A 38 0.68 11.40 -8.66
C ARG A 38 1.11 11.33 -10.11
N GLY A 39 2.42 11.43 -10.35
CA GLY A 39 2.98 11.21 -11.68
C GLY A 39 2.66 9.79 -12.17
N ALA A 40 2.11 9.69 -13.38
CA ALA A 40 1.88 8.40 -14.03
C ALA A 40 3.23 7.76 -14.43
N VAL A 41 3.37 6.46 -14.19
CA VAL A 41 4.56 5.68 -14.55
C VAL A 41 4.10 4.55 -15.47
N MET A 42 4.82 4.35 -16.58
CA MET A 42 4.49 3.32 -17.58
C MET A 42 5.35 2.06 -17.45
N HIS A 43 6.53 2.16 -16.85
CA HIS A 43 7.48 1.04 -16.70
C HIS A 43 8.14 1.06 -15.32
N CYS A 44 8.28 -0.11 -14.72
CA CYS A 44 8.99 -0.27 -13.46
C CYS A 44 10.46 0.12 -13.63
N PRO A 45 11.01 1.03 -12.82
CA PRO A 45 12.41 1.45 -12.95
C PRO A 45 13.42 0.34 -12.59
N TYR A 46 12.95 -0.78 -12.00
CA TYR A 46 13.81 -1.88 -11.56
C TYR A 46 13.81 -3.08 -12.51
N CYS A 47 12.68 -3.42 -13.15
CA CYS A 47 12.56 -4.60 -14.01
C CYS A 47 12.08 -4.30 -15.44
N GLY A 48 11.63 -3.08 -15.73
CA GLY A 48 11.06 -2.72 -17.04
C GLY A 48 9.62 -3.17 -17.26
N GLY A 49 9.06 -3.98 -16.36
CA GLY A 49 7.68 -4.46 -16.40
C GLY A 49 6.64 -3.33 -16.34
N ASP A 50 5.46 -3.61 -16.86
CA ASP A 50 4.36 -2.65 -17.02
C ASP A 50 3.15 -2.96 -16.12
N ASP A 51 3.15 -4.07 -15.37
CA ASP A 51 2.12 -4.37 -14.36
C ASP A 51 2.31 -3.52 -13.07
N LEU A 52 1.99 -2.23 -13.20
CA LEU A 52 2.14 -1.19 -12.18
C LEU A 52 0.79 -0.78 -11.59
N TRP A 53 0.73 -0.70 -10.25
CA TRP A 53 -0.48 -0.31 -9.52
C TRP A 53 -0.18 0.72 -8.43
N PRO A 54 -1.11 1.64 -8.12
CA PRO A 54 -0.99 2.51 -6.95
C PRO A 54 -0.91 1.67 -5.67
N ASP A 55 0.03 2.03 -4.80
CA ASP A 55 0.18 1.43 -3.47
C ASP A 55 -0.26 2.42 -2.37
N VAL A 56 -0.64 1.88 -1.22
CA VAL A 56 -1.13 2.64 -0.06
C VAL A 56 -0.03 3.11 0.88
N GLU A 57 1.21 2.62 0.71
CA GLU A 57 2.34 3.01 1.55
C GLU A 57 2.57 4.53 1.55
N THR A 58 2.38 5.21 0.41
CA THR A 58 2.35 6.68 0.32
C THR A 58 1.39 7.18 -0.76
N ASP A 59 1.01 8.47 -0.68
CA ASP A 59 0.24 9.19 -1.72
C ASP A 59 0.86 9.16 -3.12
N TYR A 60 2.11 8.73 -3.23
CA TYR A 60 2.91 8.70 -4.45
C TYR A 60 3.51 7.31 -4.74
N ALA A 61 3.16 6.29 -3.94
CA ALA A 61 3.67 4.93 -4.05
C ALA A 61 3.05 4.11 -5.20
N TRP A 62 3.88 3.28 -5.81
CA TRP A 62 3.57 2.37 -6.89
C TRP A 62 4.14 1.00 -6.55
N GLN A 63 3.34 -0.05 -6.70
CA GLN A 63 3.81 -1.42 -6.67
C GLN A 63 4.01 -1.92 -8.11
N CYS A 64 5.13 -2.60 -8.36
CA CYS A 64 5.30 -3.48 -9.52
C CYS A 64 4.97 -4.90 -9.11
N ARG A 65 4.00 -5.52 -9.78
CA ARG A 65 3.56 -6.89 -9.49
C ARG A 65 4.43 -7.97 -10.12
N GLU A 66 5.24 -7.62 -11.12
CA GLU A 66 6.20 -8.54 -11.73
C GLU A 66 7.42 -8.77 -10.83
N CYS A 67 8.00 -7.70 -10.26
CA CYS A 67 9.20 -7.81 -9.42
C CYS A 67 8.96 -7.54 -7.94
N CYS A 68 7.71 -7.43 -7.51
CA CYS A 68 7.25 -7.27 -6.12
C CYS A 68 7.89 -6.10 -5.35
N ARG A 69 8.21 -4.99 -6.03
CA ARG A 69 8.80 -3.80 -5.40
C ARG A 69 7.76 -2.69 -5.28
N VAL A 70 7.80 -1.98 -4.16
CA VAL A 70 7.08 -0.72 -3.95
C VAL A 70 8.08 0.43 -4.05
N PHE A 71 7.70 1.50 -4.75
CA PHE A 71 8.53 2.69 -4.95
C PHE A 71 7.67 3.93 -5.06
N THR A 72 8.24 5.12 -4.80
CA THR A 72 7.50 6.39 -4.85
C THR A 72 7.93 7.22 -6.05
N VAL A 73 6.98 7.85 -6.76
CA VAL A 73 7.25 8.80 -7.85
C VAL A 73 6.67 10.19 -7.54
N LYS A 74 7.55 11.18 -7.48
CA LYS A 74 7.21 12.57 -7.14
C LYS A 74 7.70 13.53 -8.21
N LEU A 75 6.80 14.39 -8.71
CA LEU A 75 7.17 15.53 -9.53
C LEU A 75 7.70 16.66 -8.63
N HIS A 76 8.91 17.15 -8.91
CA HIS A 76 9.53 18.26 -8.18
C HIS A 76 9.37 19.63 -8.85
N GLY A 77 8.70 19.70 -10.01
CA GLY A 77 8.52 20.90 -10.81
C GLY A 77 9.38 20.90 -12.07
N HIS A 78 9.51 22.07 -12.69
CA HIS A 78 10.28 22.28 -13.93
C HIS A 78 11.61 22.96 -13.58
N ILE A 79 12.68 22.59 -14.27
CA ILE A 79 13.96 23.30 -14.22
C ILE A 79 14.08 24.27 -15.41
N ASP A 80 14.78 25.38 -15.23
CA ASP A 80 14.99 26.35 -16.30
C ASP A 80 15.84 25.76 -17.43
N ARG A 81 15.35 25.81 -18.67
CA ARG A 81 16.13 25.46 -19.86
C ARG A 81 16.83 26.71 -20.39
N LYS A 82 18.14 26.82 -20.17
CA LYS A 82 18.97 27.81 -20.87
C LYS A 82 18.98 27.48 -22.37
N VAL A 83 18.27 28.27 -23.18
CA VAL A 83 18.39 28.22 -24.64
C VAL A 83 19.51 29.17 -25.00
N ALA A 84 20.59 28.65 -25.60
CA ALA A 84 21.64 29.50 -26.15
C ALA A 84 21.03 30.33 -27.28
N SER A 85 21.10 31.65 -27.14
CA SER A 85 20.74 32.64 -28.15
C SER A 85 21.75 32.69 -29.27
#